data_AF-A0A971AIA9-F1
#
_entry.id   AF-A0A971AIA9-F1
#
_cell.length_a   1.000
_cell.length_b   1.000
_cell.length_c   1.000
_cell.angle_alpha   90.00
_cell.angle_beta   90.00
_cell.angle_gamma   90.00
#
_symmetry.space_group_name_H-M   'P 1'
#
loop_
_entity.id
_entity.type
_entity.pdbx_description
1 polymer ?
#
loop_
_entity_poly.entity_id
_entity_poly.type
_entity_poly.pdbx_seq_one_letter_code
_entity_poly.pdbx_strand_id
1 'polypeptide(L)' 'MKYGESKVNGVRHALEAFGLSEEAAAVVGDDLNDLDMIIALNGWAMSSSRPEVLAKANHTCKSIADLVNQLMT' A
#
# COMPACT_ATOMS: atom_id res chain seq x y z
N MET A 1 10.01 1.55 24.36
CA MET A 1 9.40 1.22 23.06
C MET A 1 8.71 2.47 22.54
N LYS A 2 9.09 3.00 21.36
CA LYS A 2 8.22 3.97 20.66
C LYS A 2 6.99 3.18 20.23
N TYR A 3 5.81 3.51 20.75
CA TYR A 3 4.57 2.94 20.24
C TYR A 3 4.48 3.31 18.75
N GLY A 4 4.42 2.28 17.91
CA GLY A 4 4.79 2.33 16.51
C GLY A 4 3.80 3.10 15.65
N GLU A 5 4.31 4.10 14.93
CA GLU A 5 3.64 4.63 13.75
C GLU A 5 3.81 3.58 12.64
N SER A 6 2.73 2.85 12.36
CA SER A 6 2.65 1.94 11.23
C SER A 6 2.34 2.71 9.96
N LYS A 7 2.79 2.25 8.79
CA LYS A 7 2.53 2.95 7.51
C LYS A 7 1.03 3.05 7.24
N VAL A 8 0.27 2.01 7.60
CA VAL A 8 -1.20 2.03 7.50
C VAL A 8 -1.83 3.15 8.33
N ASN A 9 -1.34 3.41 9.55
CA ASN A 9 -1.87 4.48 10.39
C ASN A 9 -1.50 5.86 9.82
N GLY A 10 -0.32 6.00 9.22
CA GLY A 10 0.07 7.22 8.52
C GLY A 10 -0.85 7.55 7.34
N VAL A 11 -1.20 6.54 6.52
CA VAL A 11 -2.16 6.71 5.41
C VAL A 11 -3.54 7.09 5.92
N ARG A 12 -4.06 6.39 6.93
CA ARG A 12 -5.35 6.71 7.56
C ARG A 12 -5.41 8.13 8.08
N HIS A 13 -4.36 8.58 8.76
CA HIS A 13 -4.28 9.94 9.28
C HIS A 13 -4.29 10.99 8.16
N ALA A 14 -3.59 10.73 7.06
CA ALA A 14 -3.62 11.61 5.90
C ALA A 14 -5.01 11.69 5.26
N LEU A 15 -5.69 10.55 5.08
CA LEU A 15 -7.04 10.51 4.52
C LEU A 15 -8.05 11.24 5.40
N GLU A 16 -7.98 11.05 6.72
CA GLU A 16 -8.81 11.78 7.69
C GLU A 16 -8.63 13.30 7.55
N ALA A 17 -7.39 13.77 7.41
CA ALA A 17 -7.10 15.19 7.21
C ALA A 17 -7.70 15.76 5.91
N PHE A 18 -7.91 14.94 4.88
CA PHE A 18 -8.55 15.32 3.63
C PHE A 18 -10.06 15.01 3.58
N GLY A 19 -10.64 14.41 4.62
CA GLY A 19 -12.03 13.98 4.64
C GLY A 19 -12.34 12.85 3.64
N LEU A 20 -11.34 12.01 3.36
CA LEU A 20 -11.43 10.89 2.41
C LEU A 20 -11.58 9.56 3.15
N SER A 21 -12.25 8.60 2.51
CA SER A 21 -12.35 7.22 3.03
C SER A 21 -11.15 6.37 2.62
N GLU A 22 -10.99 5.18 3.22
CA GLU A 22 -9.88 4.27 2.89
C GLU A 22 -9.88 3.83 1.42
N GLU A 23 -11.05 3.75 0.79
CA GLU A 23 -11.20 3.41 -0.62
C GLU A 23 -10.60 4.46 -1.56
N ALA A 24 -10.35 5.68 -1.09
CA ALA A 24 -9.69 6.73 -1.86
C ALA A 24 -8.17 6.53 -1.97
N ALA A 25 -7.58 5.62 -1.19
CA ALA A 25 -6.14 5.36 -1.22
C ALA A 25 -5.82 4.09 -2.01
N ALA A 26 -4.88 4.23 -2.96
CA ALA A 26 -4.08 3.12 -3.46
C ALA A 26 -2.69 3.19 -2.81
N VAL A 27 -2.21 2.08 -2.27
CA VAL A 27 -0.88 2.00 -1.64
C VAL A 27 0.01 1.03 -2.40
N VAL A 28 1.32 1.30 -2.37
CA VAL A 28 2.32 0.45 -3.00
C VAL A 28 3.57 0.37 -2.15
N GLY A 29 4.18 -0.81 -2.08
CA GLY A 29 5.43 -1.03 -1.35
C GLY A 29 6.19 -2.24 -1.86
N ASP A 30 7.34 -2.50 -1.24
CA ASP A 30 8.30 -3.51 -1.71
C ASP A 30 8.94 -4.37 -0.61
N ASP A 31 8.85 -3.96 0.66
CA ASP A 31 9.44 -4.68 1.79
C ASP A 31 8.40 -5.00 2.90
N LEU A 32 8.81 -5.77 3.90
CA LEU A 32 7.97 -6.25 5.01
C LEU A 32 7.37 -5.12 5.85
N ASN A 33 8.00 -3.96 5.89
CA ASN A 33 7.45 -2.79 6.59
C ASN A 33 6.32 -2.09 5.83
N ASP A 34 6.04 -2.48 4.58
CA ASP A 34 4.88 -2.05 3.79
C ASP A 34 3.71 -3.03 3.86
N LEU A 35 3.98 -4.24 4.34
CA LEU A 35 3.06 -5.36 4.23
C LEU A 35 1.72 -5.09 4.94
N ASP A 36 1.76 -4.35 6.06
CA ASP A 36 0.57 -3.99 6.81
C ASP A 36 -0.36 -3.06 6.02
N MET A 37 0.16 -2.02 5.35
CA MET A 37 -0.65 -1.15 4.50
C MET A 37 -1.13 -1.87 3.24
N ILE A 38 -0.28 -2.73 2.65
CA ILE A 38 -0.63 -3.49 1.44
C ILE A 38 -1.80 -4.44 1.70
N ILE A 39 -1.86 -5.08 2.86
CA ILE A 39 -2.94 -6.01 3.22
C ILE A 39 -4.19 -5.25 3.67
N ALA A 40 -4.03 -4.16 4.42
CA ALA A 40 -5.15 -3.46 5.05
C ALA A 40 -5.92 -2.54 4.09
N LEU A 41 -5.28 -2.06 3.03
CA LEU A 41 -5.84 -1.09 2.09
C LEU A 41 -5.85 -1.66 0.67
N ASN A 42 -6.27 -0.87 -0.32
CA ASN A 42 -6.15 -1.22 -1.73
C ASN A 42 -4.67 -1.20 -2.14
N GLY A 43 -3.99 -2.34 -2.01
CA GLY A 43 -2.53 -2.41 -1.98
C GLY A 43 -1.87 -3.22 -3.10
N TRP A 44 -0.75 -2.69 -3.59
CA TRP A 44 0.12 -3.32 -4.57
C TRP A 44 1.49 -3.64 -3.97
N ALA A 45 2.03 -4.79 -4.36
CA ALA A 45 3.44 -5.07 -4.21
C ALA A 45 4.18 -4.80 -5.53
N MET A 46 5.37 -4.21 -5.45
CA MET A 46 6.27 -4.15 -6.61
C MET A 46 6.62 -5.57 -7.05
N SER A 47 6.71 -5.87 -8.34
CA SER A 47 7.02 -7.23 -8.81
C SER A 47 8.39 -7.74 -8.37
N SER A 48 9.28 -6.84 -7.95
CA SER A 48 10.59 -7.12 -7.36
C SER A 48 10.57 -7.31 -5.84
N SER A 49 9.40 -7.27 -5.21
CA SER A 49 9.26 -7.39 -3.75
C SER A 49 9.72 -8.75 -3.24
N ARG A 50 9.94 -8.83 -1.92
CA ARG A 50 10.22 -10.13 -1.28
C ARG A 50 9.09 -11.13 -1.54
N PRO A 51 9.40 -12.44 -1.65
CA PRO A 51 8.38 -13.48 -1.85
C PRO A 51 7.26 -13.44 -0.81
N GLU A 52 7.58 -13.10 0.45
CA GLU A 52 6.61 -13.00 1.55
C GLU A 52 5.61 -11.85 1.37
N VAL A 53 6.03 -10.75 0.74
CA VAL A 53 5.17 -9.61 0.42
C VAL A 53 4.29 -9.97 -0.78
N LEU A 54 4.89 -10.53 -1.84
CA LEU A 54 4.19 -10.99 -3.04
C LEU A 54 3.11 -12.03 -2.70
N ALA A 55 3.39 -12.96 -1.78
CA ALA A 55 2.45 -14.00 -1.38
C ALA A 55 1.18 -13.49 -0.68
N LYS A 56 1.19 -12.24 -0.20
CA LYS A 56 0.09 -11.63 0.57
C LYS A 56 -0.54 -10.42 -0.12
N ALA A 57 0.09 -9.88 -1.16
CA ALA A 57 -0.45 -8.75 -1.90
C ALA A 57 -1.58 -9.20 -2.83
N ASN A 58 -2.68 -8.46 -2.83
CA ASN A 58 -3.80 -8.72 -3.75
C ASN A 58 -3.48 -8.28 -5.18
N HIS A 59 -2.59 -7.30 -5.33
CA HIS A 59 -2.18 -6.75 -6.61
C HIS A 59 -0.66 -6.65 -6.71
N THR A 60 -0.14 -6.66 -7.94
CA THR A 60 1.27 -6.43 -8.23
C THR A 60 1.44 -5.46 -9.38
N CYS A 61 2.51 -4.65 -9.32
CA CYS A 61 2.87 -3.74 -10.39
C CYS A 61 4.37 -3.82 -10.71
N LYS A 62 4.73 -3.65 -11.98
CA LYS A 62 6.13 -3.68 -12.44
C LYS A 62 6.86 -2.36 -12.21
N SER A 63 6.11 -1.27 -12.11
CA SER A 63 6.60 0.08 -11.84
C SER A 63 5.46 0.95 -11.31
N ILE A 64 5.77 2.14 -10.79
CA ILE A 64 4.75 3.12 -10.42
C ILE A 64 3.91 3.56 -11.62
N ALA A 65 4.52 3.67 -12.82
CA ALA A 65 3.77 4.01 -14.03
C ALA A 65 2.77 2.91 -14.41
N ASP A 66 3.14 1.65 -14.24
CA ASP A 66 2.24 0.50 -14.43
C ASP A 66 1.07 0.54 -13.44
N LEU A 67 1.34 0.81 -12.15
CA LEU A 67 0.29 1.02 -11.14
C LEU A 67 -0.67 2.14 -11.54
N VAL A 68 -0.15 3.32 -11.93
CA VAL A 68 -1.00 4.45 -12.35
C VAL A 68 -1.91 4.07 -13.52
N ASN A 69 -1.39 3.33 -14.50
CA ASN A 69 -2.20 2.84 -15.61
C ASN A 69 -3.31 1.87 -15.15
N GLN A 70 -3.01 0.97 -14.20
CA GLN A 70 -4.00 0.03 -13.64
C GLN A 70 -5.13 0.74 -12.86
N LEU A 71 -4.87 1.91 -12.27
CA LEU A 71 -5.87 2.69 -11.55
C LEU A 71 -6.76 3.55 -12.45
N MET A 72 -6.36 3.75 -13.71
CA MET A 72 -7.09 4.57 -14.68
C MET A 72 -8.03 3.74 -15.58
N THR A 73 -8.02 2.42 -15.44
CA THR A 73 -8.91 1.47 -16.13
C THR A 73 -10.08 1.07 -15.27
#